data_AF-A0A1Q3T3A4-F1
#
_entry.id   AF-A0A1Q3T3A4-F1
#
_cell.length_a   1.000
_cell.length_b   1.000
_cell.length_c   1.000
_cell.angle_alpha   90.00
_cell.angle_beta   90.00
_cell.angle_gamma   90.00
#
_symmetry.space_group_name_H-M   'P 1'
#
loop_
_entity.id
_entity.type
_entity.pdbx_description
1 polymer ?
#
loop_
_entity_poly.entity_id
_entity_poly.type
_entity_poly.pdbx_seq_one_letter_code
_entity_poly.pdbx_strand_id
1 'polypeptide(L)'
;MTRIPVISLVLLLFSSDLIAGQLYFCPPAELVKENEKNISPWKSNKLFWTISYRGWPYPEKIAFDQVFFFIKENKIDCRYKWINPKEEGTYLWTSVDLNPDANAKIYVTGEHWKKISQGMQCSSGRPETCAFEIKVKKAN
;
A
#
# COMPACT_ATOMS: atom_id res chain seq x y z
N MET A 1 61.43 -7.23 26.77
CA MET A 1 61.37 -6.31 25.62
C MET A 1 60.98 -7.10 24.39
N THR A 2 59.73 -6.96 23.92
CA THR A 2 59.34 -7.09 22.50
C THR A 2 57.92 -6.57 22.37
N ARG A 3 57.78 -5.41 21.72
CA ARG A 3 56.51 -4.77 21.40
C ARG A 3 55.99 -5.36 20.08
N ILE A 4 54.72 -5.74 20.03
CA ILE A 4 53.99 -5.98 18.77
C ILE A 4 52.93 -4.89 18.68
N PRO A 5 52.95 -4.00 17.66
CA PRO A 5 51.84 -3.11 17.40
C PRO A 5 50.88 -3.79 16.41
N VAL A 6 49.62 -3.95 16.79
CA VAL A 6 48.56 -4.23 15.81
C VAL A 6 47.55 -3.10 15.87
N ILE A 7 47.87 -2.10 15.05
CA ILE A 7 46.99 -1.42 14.10
C ILE A 7 45.51 -1.39 14.50
N SER A 8 45.07 -0.18 14.83
CA SER A 8 43.68 0.30 14.86
C SER A 8 42.75 -0.48 13.94
N LEU A 9 41.94 -1.36 14.54
CA LEU A 9 40.68 -1.76 13.93
C LEU A 9 39.67 -0.66 14.24
N VAL A 10 39.65 0.37 13.40
CA VAL A 10 38.51 1.28 13.32
C VAL A 10 37.33 0.43 12.86
N LEU A 11 36.60 -0.15 13.80
CA LEU A 11 35.24 -0.60 13.57
C LEU A 11 34.44 0.67 13.27
N LEU A 12 34.37 1.01 11.99
CA LEU A 12 33.23 1.71 11.43
C LEU A 12 32.01 0.81 11.65
N LEU A 13 31.47 0.86 12.87
CA LEU A 13 30.06 0.63 13.12
C LEU A 13 29.34 1.72 12.34
N PHE A 14 29.17 1.51 11.04
CA PHE A 14 27.99 2.02 10.35
C PHE A 14 26.82 1.34 11.04
N SER A 15 26.38 1.95 12.13
CA SER A 15 25.03 1.79 12.65
C SER A 15 24.13 2.18 11.49
N SER A 16 23.75 1.20 10.70
CA SER A 16 22.65 1.32 9.77
C SER A 16 21.43 1.56 10.63
N ASP A 17 21.19 2.82 10.98
CA ASP A 17 19.88 3.31 11.38
C ASP A 17 18.98 3.23 10.14
N LEU A 18 18.71 2.00 9.69
CA LEU A 18 17.50 1.68 8.97
C LEU A 18 16.40 1.92 10.00
N ILE A 19 15.95 3.16 10.09
CA ILE A 19 14.68 3.50 10.71
C ILE A 19 13.67 2.61 9.99
N ALA A 20 13.25 1.52 10.62
CA ALA A 20 12.28 0.59 10.06
C ALA A 20 11.04 1.42 9.70
N GLY A 21 10.78 1.58 8.40
CA GLY A 21 9.65 2.34 7.91
C GLY A 21 8.35 1.69 8.41
N GLN A 22 7.37 2.51 8.81
CA GLN A 22 6.04 1.98 9.12
C GLN A 22 5.44 1.41 7.82
N LEU A 23 5.08 0.12 7.84
CA LEU A 23 4.37 -0.54 6.77
C LEU A 23 2.86 -0.27 6.86
N TYR A 24 2.25 -0.11 5.70
CA TYR A 24 0.83 0.07 5.50
C TYR A 24 0.30 -0.98 4.53
N PHE A 25 -0.99 -1.27 4.66
CA PHE A 25 -1.71 -2.25 3.87
C PHE A 25 -3.06 -1.67 3.50
N CYS A 26 -3.64 -2.19 2.42
CA CYS A 26 -5.03 -1.91 2.09
C CYS A 26 -5.96 -2.37 3.22
N PRO A 27 -7.07 -1.65 3.50
CA PRO A 27 -8.02 -2.06 4.52
C PRO A 27 -8.60 -3.46 4.28
N PRO A 28 -9.10 -4.16 5.31
CA PRO A 28 -9.84 -5.39 5.11
C PRO A 28 -11.17 -5.12 4.37
N ALA A 29 -11.67 -6.11 3.64
CA ALA A 29 -12.84 -5.98 2.78
C ALA A 29 -14.11 -5.62 3.57
N GLU A 30 -14.24 -6.12 4.79
CA GLU A 30 -15.32 -5.83 5.73
C GLU A 30 -15.36 -4.35 6.08
N LEU A 31 -14.21 -3.75 6.38
CA LEU A 31 -14.12 -2.33 6.72
C LEU A 31 -14.42 -1.44 5.51
N VAL A 32 -13.99 -1.85 4.31
CA VAL A 32 -14.36 -1.14 3.07
C VAL A 32 -15.87 -1.21 2.85
N LYS A 33 -16.49 -2.36 3.10
CA LYS A 33 -17.93 -2.57 2.96
C LYS A 33 -18.74 -1.71 3.94
N GLU A 34 -18.33 -1.64 5.20
CA GLU A 34 -18.95 -0.79 6.22
C GLU A 34 -18.93 0.70 5.85
N ASN A 35 -17.87 1.14 5.15
CA ASN A 35 -17.67 2.54 4.78
C ASN A 35 -18.07 2.84 3.32
N GLU A 36 -18.70 1.89 2.61
CA GLU A 36 -18.91 1.99 1.16
C GLU A 36 -19.79 3.18 0.73
N LYS A 37 -20.70 3.60 1.63
CA LYS A 37 -21.62 4.73 1.45
C LYS A 37 -21.07 6.04 2.02
N ASN A 38 -19.92 6.00 2.69
CA ASN A 38 -19.37 7.17 3.34
C ASN A 38 -18.79 8.13 2.28
N ILE A 39 -19.31 9.36 2.28
CA ILE A 39 -18.86 10.39 1.35
C ILE A 39 -17.53 11.00 1.80
N SER A 40 -17.28 10.96 3.11
CA SER A 40 -16.11 11.53 3.75
C SER A 40 -15.00 10.49 3.91
N PRO A 41 -13.72 10.93 3.98
CA PRO A 41 -12.63 10.03 4.29
C PRO A 41 -12.80 9.36 5.66
N TRP A 42 -12.43 8.08 5.79
CA TRP A 42 -12.43 7.37 7.07
C TRP A 42 -11.02 6.93 7.44
N LYS A 43 -10.76 6.78 8.74
CA LYS A 43 -9.43 6.46 9.25
C LYS A 43 -9.27 4.94 9.45
N SER A 44 -8.20 4.38 8.89
CA SER A 44 -7.76 3.01 9.16
C SER A 44 -6.24 2.91 9.09
N ASN A 45 -5.61 2.20 10.03
CA ASN A 45 -4.15 2.05 10.12
C ASN A 45 -3.38 3.38 10.02
N LYS A 46 -3.90 4.42 10.68
CA LYS A 46 -3.38 5.81 10.70
C LYS A 46 -3.44 6.56 9.36
N LEU A 47 -4.02 5.98 8.31
CA LEU A 47 -4.28 6.65 7.05
C LEU A 47 -5.76 7.03 6.94
N PHE A 48 -6.02 8.12 6.23
CA PHE A 48 -7.36 8.46 5.77
C PHE A 48 -7.56 7.86 4.38
N TRP A 49 -8.71 7.24 4.20
CA TRP A 49 -9.08 6.47 3.03
C TRP A 49 -10.34 7.09 2.43
N THR A 50 -10.41 7.17 1.10
CA THR A 50 -11.55 7.77 0.39
C THR A 50 -11.96 6.85 -0.74
N ILE A 51 -13.27 6.56 -0.87
CA ILE A 51 -13.81 5.77 -1.98
C ILE A 51 -13.95 6.66 -3.22
N SER A 52 -13.26 6.30 -4.30
CA SER A 52 -13.27 7.08 -5.53
C SER A 52 -14.46 6.79 -6.47
N TYR A 53 -15.21 5.70 -6.28
CA TYR A 53 -16.28 5.29 -7.23
C TYR A 53 -17.64 5.02 -6.55
N ARG A 54 -18.72 5.59 -7.11
CA ARG A 54 -20.08 5.57 -6.54
C ARG A 54 -21.20 5.22 -7.53
N GLY A 55 -20.87 4.69 -8.71
CA GLY A 55 -21.80 4.64 -9.86
C GLY A 55 -22.74 3.45 -9.92
N TRP A 56 -22.54 2.39 -9.12
CA TRP A 56 -23.28 1.12 -9.24
C TRP A 56 -23.82 0.65 -7.88
N PRO A 57 -24.87 -0.19 -7.87
CA PRO A 57 -25.36 -0.81 -6.66
C PRO A 57 -24.23 -1.59 -5.97
N TYR A 58 -24.05 -1.31 -4.69
CA TYR A 58 -23.04 -1.95 -3.88
C TYR A 58 -23.34 -3.46 -3.73
N PRO A 59 -22.38 -4.35 -4.05
CA PRO A 59 -22.57 -5.79 -3.92
C PRO A 59 -22.75 -6.16 -2.44
N GLU A 60 -23.44 -7.25 -2.11
CA GLU A 60 -23.54 -7.67 -0.70
C GLU A 60 -22.18 -8.02 -0.08
N LYS A 61 -21.25 -8.56 -0.88
CA LYS A 61 -19.92 -8.97 -0.44
C LYS A 61 -18.84 -8.57 -1.45
N ILE A 62 -17.70 -8.17 -0.92
CA ILE A 62 -16.48 -7.88 -1.68
C ILE A 62 -15.30 -8.67 -1.12
N ALA A 63 -14.28 -8.87 -1.95
CA ALA A 63 -13.02 -9.49 -1.58
C ALA A 63 -11.86 -8.64 -2.11
N PHE A 64 -10.76 -8.61 -1.37
CA PHE A 64 -9.53 -8.00 -1.87
C PHE A 64 -9.05 -8.71 -3.14
N ASP A 65 -8.60 -7.94 -4.12
CA ASP A 65 -8.10 -8.45 -5.40
C ASP A 65 -6.61 -8.16 -5.56
N GLN A 66 -6.25 -6.87 -5.55
CA GLN A 66 -4.90 -6.41 -5.88
C GLN A 66 -4.66 -4.95 -5.48
N VAL A 67 -3.40 -4.55 -5.49
CA VAL A 67 -2.97 -3.16 -5.29
C VAL A 67 -2.18 -2.68 -6.49
N PHE A 68 -2.46 -1.46 -6.94
CA PHE A 68 -1.65 -0.75 -7.92
C PHE A 68 -0.90 0.39 -7.25
N PHE A 69 0.36 0.55 -7.61
CA PHE A 69 1.15 1.74 -7.33
C PHE A 69 1.47 2.45 -8.65
N PHE A 70 0.88 3.61 -8.84
CA PHE A 70 1.10 4.46 -10.00
C PHE A 70 2.25 5.43 -9.70
N ILE A 71 3.41 5.19 -10.32
CA ILE A 71 4.67 5.86 -9.95
C ILE A 71 4.64 7.35 -10.28
N LYS A 72 4.07 7.74 -11.43
CA LYS A 72 4.06 9.15 -11.87
C LYS A 72 3.17 10.01 -11.00
N GLU A 73 2.04 9.44 -10.60
CA GLU A 73 1.00 10.05 -9.78
C GLU A 73 1.32 9.92 -8.28
N ASN A 74 2.30 9.08 -7.92
CA ASN A 74 2.63 8.71 -6.54
C ASN A 74 1.35 8.27 -5.78
N LYS A 75 0.56 7.42 -6.43
CA LYS A 75 -0.79 7.01 -5.98
C LYS A 75 -0.83 5.51 -5.72
N ILE A 76 -1.46 5.09 -4.62
CA ILE A 76 -1.83 3.69 -4.36
C ILE A 76 -3.32 3.52 -4.65
N ASP A 77 -3.69 2.41 -5.28
CA ASP A 77 -5.08 2.03 -5.54
C ASP A 77 -5.31 0.59 -5.08
N CYS A 78 -6.16 0.43 -4.07
CA CYS A 78 -6.55 -0.87 -3.51
C CYS A 78 -7.83 -1.37 -4.19
N ARG A 79 -7.73 -2.43 -4.98
CA ARG A 79 -8.87 -2.98 -5.72
C ARG A 79 -9.55 -4.12 -4.98
N TYR A 80 -10.88 -4.08 -4.94
CA TYR A 80 -11.73 -5.10 -4.34
C TYR A 80 -12.77 -5.57 -5.34
N LYS A 81 -12.84 -6.87 -5.57
CA LYS A 81 -13.80 -7.48 -6.50
C LYS A 81 -15.05 -7.97 -5.80
N TRP A 82 -16.11 -8.15 -6.56
CA TRP A 82 -17.33 -8.78 -6.10
C TRP A 82 -17.13 -10.29 -5.93
N ILE A 83 -17.74 -10.86 -4.89
CA ILE A 83 -17.85 -12.31 -4.74
C ILE A 83 -19.09 -12.74 -5.53
N ASN A 84 -18.89 -13.44 -6.65
CA ASN A 84 -19.94 -13.92 -7.57
C ASN A 84 -20.70 -12.80 -8.32
N PRO A 85 -20.07 -12.14 -9.31
CA PRO A 85 -20.80 -11.20 -10.15
C PRO A 85 -21.93 -11.94 -10.89
N LYS A 86 -23.13 -11.35 -10.90
CA LYS A 86 -24.30 -11.91 -11.60
C LYS A 86 -24.17 -11.83 -13.12
N GLU A 87 -23.27 -10.99 -13.63
CA GLU A 87 -23.02 -10.75 -15.05
C GLU A 87 -21.54 -10.96 -15.37
N GLU A 88 -21.24 -11.51 -16.55
CA GLU A 88 -19.86 -11.62 -17.03
C GLU A 88 -19.32 -10.25 -17.45
N GLY A 89 -18.04 -9.97 -17.17
CA GLY A 89 -17.41 -8.68 -17.48
C GLY A 89 -17.54 -7.59 -16.40
N THR A 90 -18.25 -7.86 -15.29
CA THR A 90 -18.39 -6.90 -14.18
C THR A 90 -17.09 -6.68 -13.40
N TYR A 91 -16.09 -7.56 -13.53
CA TYR A 91 -14.81 -7.49 -12.80
C TYR A 91 -14.05 -6.16 -12.99
N LEU A 92 -14.18 -5.52 -14.15
CA LEU A 92 -13.48 -4.27 -14.49
C LEU A 92 -14.02 -3.04 -13.73
N TRP A 93 -15.23 -3.10 -13.19
CA TRP A 93 -15.97 -1.96 -12.65
C TRP A 93 -15.96 -1.92 -11.12
N THR A 94 -15.09 -2.73 -10.52
CA THR A 94 -15.05 -3.04 -9.08
C THR A 94 -13.70 -2.62 -8.50
N SER A 95 -13.41 -1.32 -8.52
CA SER A 95 -12.29 -0.78 -7.77
C SER A 95 -12.75 0.33 -6.86
N VAL A 96 -12.37 0.21 -5.60
CA VAL A 96 -12.49 1.28 -4.62
C VAL A 96 -11.11 1.91 -4.55
N ASP A 97 -10.82 2.87 -5.44
CA ASP A 97 -9.50 3.51 -5.40
C ASP A 97 -9.35 4.31 -4.12
N LEU A 98 -8.26 4.03 -3.41
CA LEU A 98 -8.02 4.39 -2.02
C LEU A 98 -6.65 5.08 -1.89
N ASN A 99 -6.64 6.41 -1.77
CA ASN A 99 -5.41 7.19 -1.71
C ASN A 99 -5.14 7.69 -0.28
N PRO A 100 -3.91 7.55 0.26
CA PRO A 100 -3.52 8.25 1.47
C PRO A 100 -3.37 9.75 1.20
N ASP A 101 -4.01 10.59 2.02
CA ASP A 101 -3.82 12.04 1.99
C ASP A 101 -2.45 12.41 2.58
N ALA A 102 -1.42 12.46 1.73
CA ALA A 102 -0.06 12.73 2.17
C ALA A 102 0.77 13.48 1.13
N ASN A 103 1.37 14.61 1.54
CA ASN A 103 2.50 15.25 0.86
C ASN A 103 3.80 14.43 1.04
N ALA A 104 3.77 13.14 0.69
CA ALA A 104 4.81 12.17 1.01
C ALA A 104 5.07 11.21 -0.16
N LYS A 105 6.28 10.64 -0.24
CA LYS A 105 6.62 9.64 -1.25
C LYS A 105 6.20 8.25 -0.80
N ILE A 106 5.61 7.49 -1.73
CA ILE A 106 5.23 6.10 -1.51
C ILE A 106 6.33 5.18 -2.03
N TYR A 107 6.63 4.13 -1.26
CA TYR A 107 7.53 3.06 -1.64
C TYR A 107 6.80 1.73 -1.46
N VAL A 108 6.92 0.84 -2.43
CA VAL A 108 6.35 -0.52 -2.31
C VAL A 108 7.46 -1.51 -1.98
N THR A 109 7.12 -2.53 -1.19
CA THR A 109 8.08 -3.54 -0.73
C THR A 109 7.43 -4.93 -0.66
N GLY A 110 8.22 -5.97 -0.84
CA GLY A 110 7.77 -7.37 -0.82
C GLY A 110 7.76 -8.05 -2.20
N GLU A 111 7.85 -9.37 -2.19
CA GLU A 111 8.05 -10.20 -3.39
C GLU A 111 6.81 -10.29 -4.29
N HIS A 112 5.65 -9.93 -3.77
CA HIS A 112 4.38 -9.99 -4.52
C HIS A 112 4.18 -8.80 -5.47
N TRP A 113 5.05 -7.78 -5.41
CA TRP A 113 5.01 -6.63 -6.31
C TRP A 113 5.71 -6.94 -7.64
N LYS A 114 5.01 -6.68 -8.74
CA LYS A 114 5.50 -6.84 -10.11
C LYS A 114 5.47 -5.51 -10.84
N LYS A 115 6.46 -5.28 -11.71
CA LYS A 115 6.49 -4.08 -12.56
C LYS A 115 5.45 -4.19 -13.68
N ILE A 116 4.73 -3.10 -13.90
CA ILE A 116 3.77 -2.92 -15.00
C ILE A 116 4.08 -1.62 -15.75
N SER A 117 3.42 -1.39 -16.88
CA SER A 117 3.69 -0.24 -17.77
C SER A 117 3.62 1.12 -17.07
N GLN A 118 2.70 1.29 -16.13
CA GLN A 118 2.45 2.55 -15.42
C GLN A 118 2.97 2.57 -13.96
N GLY A 119 3.60 1.49 -13.50
CA GLY A 119 4.08 1.40 -12.12
C GLY A 119 4.28 -0.02 -11.62
N MET A 120 3.69 -0.35 -10.48
CA MET A 120 3.79 -1.68 -9.86
C MET A 120 2.42 -2.23 -9.46
N GLN A 121 2.28 -3.55 -9.47
CA GLN A 121 1.05 -4.26 -9.14
C GLN A 121 1.35 -5.41 -8.16
N CYS A 122 0.54 -5.55 -7.12
CA CYS A 122 0.57 -6.68 -6.19
C CYS A 122 -0.76 -7.42 -6.24
N SER A 123 -0.75 -8.70 -6.63
CA SER A 123 -1.96 -9.51 -6.84
C SER A 123 -1.85 -10.85 -6.13
N SER A 124 -2.08 -10.82 -4.81
CA SER A 124 -1.97 -11.98 -3.92
C SER A 124 -3.32 -12.54 -3.46
N GLY A 125 -4.41 -11.81 -3.71
CA GLY A 125 -5.71 -12.09 -3.10
C GLY A 125 -5.75 -11.86 -1.58
N ARG A 126 -4.69 -11.29 -0.98
CA ARG A 126 -4.59 -10.98 0.46
C ARG A 126 -3.92 -9.62 0.70
N PRO A 127 -4.58 -8.65 1.36
CA PRO A 127 -4.04 -7.30 1.51
C PRO A 127 -2.73 -7.25 2.32
N GLU A 128 -2.54 -8.14 3.28
CA GLU A 128 -1.37 -8.20 4.18
C GLU A 128 -0.05 -8.57 3.48
N THR A 129 -0.11 -9.03 2.22
CA THR A 129 1.09 -9.35 1.44
C THR A 129 1.51 -8.22 0.51
N CYS A 130 0.70 -7.15 0.42
CA CYS A 130 0.91 -6.00 -0.46
C CYS A 130 1.28 -4.76 0.35
N ALA A 131 2.42 -4.83 1.04
CA ALA A 131 2.90 -3.76 1.91
C ALA A 131 3.42 -2.56 1.11
N PHE A 132 3.22 -1.37 1.66
CA PHE A 132 3.84 -0.13 1.19
C PHE A 132 4.22 0.78 2.36
N GLU A 133 5.17 1.68 2.12
CA GLU A 133 5.66 2.68 3.06
C GLU A 133 5.31 4.08 2.56
N ILE A 134 5.03 4.99 3.50
CA ILE A 134 4.85 6.42 3.21
C ILE A 134 5.95 7.18 3.94
N LYS A 135 6.84 7.83 3.19
CA LYS A 135 7.93 8.65 3.74
C LYS A 135 7.67 10.12 3.46
N VAL A 136 7.41 10.88 4.52
CA VAL A 136 7.27 12.34 4.45
C VAL A 136 8.65 12.91 4.15
N LYS A 137 8.78 13.75 3.12
CA LYS A 137 9.99 14.55 2.96
C LYS A 137 10.06 15.49 4.17
N LYS A 138 11.13 15.42 4.97
CA LYS A 138 11.39 16.48 5.96
C LYS A 138 11.42 17.80 5.19
N ALA A 139 10.58 18.74 5.60
CA ALA A 139 10.70 20.12 5.15
C ALA A 139 12.07 20.62 5.63
N ASN A 140 12.89 21.11 4.70
CA ASN A 140 14.13 21.81 5.02
C ASN A 140 13.81 23.17 5.63
#